data_AF-A0A2P7R1I3-F1
#
_entry.id   AF-A0A2P7R1I3-F1
#
_cell.length_a   1.000
_cell.length_b   1.000
_cell.length_c   1.000
_cell.angle_alpha   90.00
_cell.angle_beta   90.00
_cell.angle_gamma   90.00
#
_symmetry.space_group_name_H-M   'P 1'
#
loop_
_entity.id
_entity.type
_entity.pdbx_description
1 polymer ?
#
loop_
_entity_poly.entity_id
_entity_poly.type
_entity_poly.pdbx_seq_one_letter_code
_entity_poly.pdbx_strand_id
1 'polypeptide(L)'
;MLRKMEQTKAQLAGKHHALDAFINARQNLLVEYIRLSTNKKALPTQAELDEFCGQLVDYVSAGHFEIYDYVVAAFEATRGNSRILAERIYPRIKQNTDEALNFHDKYTQADDDTMMELDRDLNHLGEVLEERFELEDRLVSALDLVDRLDTGQPA
;
A
#
# COMPACT_ATOMS: atom_id res chain seq x y z
N MET A 1 0.00 -7.05 -9.62
CA MET A 1 -0.63 -6.77 -8.31
C MET A 1 -1.40 -7.96 -7.69
N LEU A 2 -2.62 -8.34 -8.12
CA LEU A 2 -3.47 -9.33 -7.40
C LEU A 2 -2.81 -10.68 -7.09
N ARG A 3 -2.22 -11.35 -8.08
CA ARG A 3 -1.56 -12.66 -7.87
C ARG A 3 -0.39 -12.57 -6.88
N LYS A 4 0.37 -11.47 -6.90
CA LYS A 4 1.47 -11.25 -5.95
C LYS A 4 0.91 -11.08 -4.53
N MET A 5 -0.18 -10.33 -4.38
CA MET A 5 -0.87 -10.16 -3.11
C MET A 5 -1.38 -11.50 -2.54
N GLU A 6 -1.96 -12.37 -3.36
CA GLU A 6 -2.38 -13.71 -2.91
C GLU A 6 -1.21 -14.57 -2.42
N GLN A 7 -0.05 -14.49 -3.09
CA GLN A 7 1.17 -15.17 -2.66
C GLN A 7 1.67 -14.62 -1.31
N THR A 8 1.73 -13.29 -1.17
CA THR A 8 2.11 -12.62 0.08
C THR A 8 1.15 -13.01 1.21
N LYS A 9 -0.16 -13.04 0.96
CA LYS A 9 -1.17 -13.49 1.93
C LYS A 9 -0.93 -14.92 2.37
N ALA A 10 -0.67 -15.85 1.45
CA ALA A 10 -0.41 -17.25 1.80
C ALA A 10 0.85 -17.44 2.66
N GLN A 11 1.85 -16.56 2.55
CA GLN A 11 3.09 -16.64 3.33
C GLN A 11 2.97 -16.06 4.74
N LEU A 12 2.03 -15.14 4.96
CA LEU A 12 1.96 -14.31 6.17
C LEU A 12 0.67 -14.48 6.97
N ALA A 13 -0.37 -15.06 6.36
CA ALA A 13 -1.68 -15.21 7.00
C ALA A 13 -1.59 -15.97 8.33
N GLY A 14 -2.20 -15.42 9.38
CA GLY A 14 -2.28 -16.04 10.70
C GLY A 14 -1.00 -15.96 11.54
N LYS A 15 0.05 -15.27 11.07
CA LYS A 15 1.26 -15.01 11.87
C LYS A 15 1.08 -13.85 12.85
N HIS A 16 0.33 -12.81 12.47
CA HIS A 16 0.09 -11.63 13.31
C HIS A 16 -1.21 -10.91 12.90
N HIS A 17 -2.08 -10.59 13.87
CA HIS A 17 -3.39 -9.98 13.60
C HIS A 17 -3.30 -8.64 12.83
N ALA A 18 -2.27 -7.83 13.12
CA ALA A 18 -2.06 -6.57 12.39
C ALA A 18 -1.68 -6.80 10.91
N LEU A 19 -0.91 -7.85 10.60
CA LEU A 19 -0.56 -8.20 9.23
C LEU A 19 -1.79 -8.69 8.45
N ASP A 20 -2.67 -9.45 9.09
CA ASP A 20 -3.91 -9.90 8.48
C ASP A 20 -4.84 -8.71 8.15
N ALA A 21 -4.97 -7.74 9.05
CA ALA A 21 -5.73 -6.52 8.81
C ALA A 21 -5.14 -5.72 7.64
N PHE A 22 -3.82 -5.54 7.61
CA PHE A 22 -3.11 -4.85 6.53
C PHE A 22 -3.31 -5.52 5.17
N ILE A 23 -3.17 -6.85 5.09
CA ILE A 23 -3.38 -7.61 3.85
C ILE A 23 -4.83 -7.51 3.38
N ASN A 24 -5.80 -7.55 4.29
CA ASN A 24 -7.21 -7.41 3.93
C ASN A 24 -7.54 -6.00 3.43
N ALA A 25 -7.00 -4.95 4.06
CA ALA A 25 -7.15 -3.57 3.60
C ALA A 25 -6.57 -3.39 2.18
N ARG A 26 -5.37 -3.92 1.93
CA ARG A 26 -4.75 -3.94 0.59
C ARG A 26 -5.64 -4.64 -0.45
N GLN A 27 -6.20 -5.79 -0.08
CA GLN A 27 -7.07 -6.57 -0.97
C GLN A 27 -8.33 -5.80 -1.36
N ASN A 28 -9.00 -5.19 -0.39
CA ASN A 28 -10.20 -4.40 -0.65
C ASN A 28 -9.89 -3.22 -1.58
N LEU A 29 -8.84 -2.46 -1.27
CA LEU A 29 -8.38 -1.34 -2.10
C LEU A 29 -8.10 -1.77 -3.55
N LEU A 30 -7.41 -2.89 -3.74
CA LEU A 30 -7.02 -3.37 -5.06
C LEU A 30 -8.22 -3.87 -5.88
N VAL A 31 -9.21 -4.48 -5.24
CA VAL A 31 -10.46 -4.88 -5.89
C VAL A 31 -11.21 -3.66 -6.39
N GLU A 32 -11.34 -2.63 -5.56
CA GLU A 32 -12.02 -1.39 -5.93
C GLU A 32 -11.27 -0.62 -7.02
N TYR A 33 -9.94 -0.54 -6.93
CA TYR A 33 -9.10 0.02 -7.99
C TYR A 33 -9.34 -0.67 -9.35
N ILE A 34 -9.40 -2.00 -9.36
CA ILE A 34 -9.66 -2.76 -10.60
C ILE A 34 -11.07 -2.50 -11.10
N ARG A 35 -12.07 -2.43 -10.21
CA ARG A 35 -13.45 -2.11 -10.57
C ARG A 35 -13.54 -0.76 -11.29
N LEU A 36 -12.90 0.27 -10.74
CA LEU A 36 -12.89 1.62 -11.31
C LEU A 36 -12.08 1.69 -12.62
N SER A 37 -10.89 1.09 -12.68
CA SER A 37 -10.01 1.18 -13.86
C SER A 37 -10.46 0.34 -15.06
N THR A 38 -11.28 -0.69 -14.85
CA THR A 38 -11.74 -1.59 -15.93
C THR A 38 -13.12 -1.24 -16.48
N ASN A 39 -13.93 -0.49 -15.74
CA ASN A 39 -15.28 -0.14 -16.17
C ASN A 39 -15.30 1.05 -17.15
N LYS A 40 -14.84 0.81 -18.39
CA LYS A 40 -14.73 1.86 -19.42
C LYS A 40 -16.05 2.30 -20.08
N LYS A 41 -17.20 1.77 -19.63
CA LYS A 41 -18.50 2.02 -20.28
C LYS A 41 -19.20 3.27 -19.74
N ALA A 42 -18.86 3.68 -18.53
CA ALA A 42 -19.39 4.87 -17.88
C ALA A 42 -18.38 5.37 -16.86
N LEU A 43 -18.31 6.69 -16.65
CA LEU A 43 -17.57 7.25 -15.54
C LEU A 43 -18.20 6.76 -14.22
N PRO A 44 -17.38 6.49 -13.19
CA PRO A 44 -17.90 6.17 -11.87
C PRO A 44 -18.67 7.35 -11.29
N THR A 45 -19.64 7.06 -10.44
CA THR A 45 -20.34 8.09 -9.68
C THR A 45 -19.43 8.68 -8.61
N GLN A 46 -19.71 9.91 -8.18
CA GLN A 46 -18.95 10.56 -7.10
C GLN A 46 -18.92 9.70 -5.83
N ALA A 47 -20.01 9.02 -5.49
CA ALA A 47 -20.07 8.15 -4.32
C ALA A 47 -19.11 6.95 -4.40
N GLU A 48 -18.94 6.37 -5.60
CA GLU A 48 -17.99 5.28 -5.81
C GLU A 48 -16.53 5.76 -5.72
N LEU A 49 -16.26 6.98 -6.20
CA LEU A 49 -14.96 7.61 -6.05
C LEU A 49 -14.66 7.99 -4.60
N ASP A 50 -15.63 8.53 -3.87
CA ASP A 50 -15.48 8.88 -2.46
C ASP A 50 -15.18 7.63 -1.61
N GLU A 51 -15.88 6.52 -1.88
CA GLU A 51 -15.62 5.24 -1.21
C GLU A 51 -14.20 4.74 -1.49
N PHE A 52 -13.78 4.72 -2.76
CA PHE A 52 -12.43 4.32 -3.13
C PHE A 52 -11.35 5.22 -2.53
N CYS A 53 -11.54 6.54 -2.58
CA CYS A 53 -10.60 7.50 -2.03
C CYS A 53 -10.50 7.37 -0.50
N GLY A 54 -11.63 7.14 0.18
CA GLY A 54 -11.64 6.84 1.61
C GLY A 54 -10.80 5.60 1.94
N GLN A 55 -11.00 4.50 1.21
CA GLN A 55 -10.19 3.29 1.37
C GLN A 55 -8.70 3.53 1.06
N LEU A 56 -8.40 4.34 0.05
CA LEU A 56 -7.02 4.70 -0.31
C LEU A 56 -6.34 5.48 0.82
N VAL A 57 -7.02 6.51 1.36
CA VAL A 57 -6.54 7.34 2.47
C VAL A 57 -6.33 6.50 3.73
N ASP A 58 -7.31 5.65 4.07
CA ASP A 58 -7.22 4.76 5.22
C ASP A 58 -6.03 3.81 5.08
N TYR A 59 -5.86 3.20 3.90
CA TYR A 59 -4.75 2.31 3.61
C TYR A 59 -3.39 3.01 3.68
N VAL A 60 -3.27 4.19 3.08
CA VAL A 60 -1.99 4.91 3.07
C VAL A 60 -1.64 5.45 4.45
N SER A 61 -2.63 5.87 5.23
CA SER A 61 -2.46 6.37 6.59
C SER A 61 -2.11 5.25 7.57
N ALA A 62 -2.83 4.13 7.55
CA ALA A 62 -2.52 2.95 8.37
C ALA A 62 -1.10 2.45 8.08
N GLY A 63 -0.76 2.34 6.80
CA GLY A 63 0.60 1.98 6.38
C GLY A 63 1.64 2.99 6.86
N HIS A 64 1.44 4.30 6.65
CA HIS A 64 2.44 5.30 7.00
C HIS A 64 2.75 5.36 8.50
N PHE A 65 1.75 5.21 9.37
CA PHE A 65 1.96 5.25 10.83
C PHE A 65 2.50 3.92 11.38
N GLU A 66 1.91 2.79 11.02
CA GLU A 66 2.34 1.49 11.57
C GLU A 66 3.70 1.07 11.00
N ILE A 67 3.94 1.27 9.70
CA ILE A 67 5.21 0.90 9.06
C ILE A 67 6.36 1.76 9.56
N TYR A 68 6.13 3.03 9.90
CA TYR A 68 7.20 3.90 10.38
C TYR A 68 7.87 3.34 11.64
N ASP A 69 7.07 2.97 12.64
CA ASP A 69 7.57 2.41 13.89
C ASP A 69 8.31 1.08 13.63
N TYR A 70 7.81 0.24 12.73
CA TYR A 70 8.48 -1.01 12.35
C TYR A 70 9.80 -0.77 11.60
N VAL A 71 9.85 0.20 10.70
CA VAL A 71 11.06 0.58 9.94
C VAL A 71 12.13 1.08 10.90
N VAL A 72 11.77 1.96 11.83
CA VAL A 72 12.67 2.51 12.85
C VAL A 72 13.15 1.40 13.80
N ALA A 73 12.25 0.54 14.29
CA ALA A 73 12.63 -0.58 15.16
C ALA A 73 13.60 -1.56 14.45
N ALA A 74 13.32 -1.92 13.19
CA ALA A 74 14.22 -2.77 12.40
C ALA A 74 15.58 -2.09 12.15
N PHE A 75 15.60 -0.77 12.01
CA PHE A 75 16.81 0.02 11.87
C PHE A 75 17.66 0.03 13.15
N GLU A 76 17.03 0.16 14.32
CA GLU A 76 17.69 0.16 15.62
C GLU A 76 18.20 -1.22 16.02
N ALA A 77 17.45 -2.28 15.68
CA ALA A 77 17.78 -3.66 16.03
C ALA A 77 18.90 -4.27 15.16
N THR A 78 19.23 -3.68 14.00
CA THR A 78 20.14 -4.30 13.03
C THR A 78 21.44 -3.52 12.77
N ARG A 79 22.53 -4.25 12.52
CA ARG A 79 23.77 -3.70 11.93
C ARG A 79 23.89 -4.19 10.48
N GLY A 80 23.89 -3.30 9.49
CA GLY A 80 24.14 -3.66 8.08
C GLY A 80 23.00 -3.37 7.10
N ASN A 81 22.67 -4.32 6.23
CA ASN A 81 21.83 -4.12 5.03
C ASN A 81 20.37 -3.73 5.31
N SER A 82 19.77 -4.16 6.42
CA SER A 82 18.38 -3.82 6.78
C SER A 82 18.20 -2.32 7.07
N ARG A 83 19.23 -1.69 7.65
CA ARG A 83 19.31 -0.23 7.83
C ARG A 83 19.25 0.52 6.49
N ILE A 84 20.04 0.08 5.51
CA ILE A 84 20.09 0.65 4.16
C ILE A 84 18.76 0.44 3.44
N LEU A 85 18.10 -0.69 3.67
CA LEU A 85 16.79 -1.00 3.12
C LEU A 85 15.74 0.01 3.63
N ALA A 86 15.67 0.20 4.95
CA ALA A 86 14.80 1.18 5.60
C ALA A 86 15.01 2.61 5.09
N GLU A 87 16.27 3.07 5.01
CA GLU A 87 16.67 4.38 4.46
C GLU A 87 16.21 4.59 3.01
N ARG A 88 16.11 3.51 2.21
CA ARG A 88 15.67 3.58 0.80
C ARG A 88 14.16 3.43 0.63
N ILE A 89 13.52 2.63 1.47
CA ILE A 89 12.08 2.34 1.35
C ILE A 89 11.25 3.51 1.89
N TYR A 90 11.60 4.05 3.06
CA TYR A 90 10.77 5.05 3.72
C TYR A 90 10.51 6.31 2.87
N PRO A 91 11.51 6.93 2.22
CA PRO A 91 11.25 8.08 1.35
C PRO A 91 10.29 7.78 0.21
N ARG A 92 10.34 6.57 -0.35
CA ARG A 92 9.45 6.14 -1.42
C ARG A 92 8.03 5.91 -0.91
N ILE A 93 7.86 5.27 0.26
CA ILE A 93 6.54 5.13 0.90
C ILE A 93 5.92 6.49 1.18
N LYS A 94 6.70 7.46 1.64
CA LYS A 94 6.24 8.83 1.85
C LYS A 94 5.77 9.48 0.54
N GLN A 95 6.60 9.45 -0.51
CA GLN A 95 6.23 9.99 -1.82
C GLN A 95 4.91 9.37 -2.32
N ASN A 96 4.79 8.06 -2.21
CA ASN A 96 3.62 7.32 -2.65
C ASN A 96 2.36 7.68 -1.83
N THR A 97 2.53 7.96 -0.55
CA THR A 97 1.47 8.49 0.33
C THR A 97 1.03 9.88 -0.13
N ASP A 98 1.98 10.77 -0.43
CA ASP A 98 1.69 12.11 -0.94
C ASP A 98 0.93 12.05 -2.28
N GLU A 99 1.33 11.15 -3.19
CA GLU A 99 0.64 10.96 -4.47
C GLU A 99 -0.80 10.41 -4.30
N ALA A 100 -1.00 9.48 -3.37
CA ALA A 100 -2.34 8.98 -3.04
C ALA A 100 -3.25 10.05 -2.43
N LEU A 101 -2.71 10.91 -1.55
CA LEU A 101 -3.45 12.04 -0.97
C LEU A 101 -3.78 13.10 -2.04
N ASN A 102 -2.85 13.41 -2.94
CA ASN A 102 -3.11 14.32 -4.05
C ASN A 102 -4.22 13.79 -4.97
N PHE A 103 -4.27 12.47 -5.20
CA PHE A 103 -5.37 11.85 -5.93
C PHE A 103 -6.70 12.05 -5.21
N HIS A 104 -6.76 11.76 -3.90
CA HIS A 104 -7.96 11.98 -3.10
C HIS A 104 -8.42 13.45 -3.15
N ASP A 105 -7.51 14.40 -2.94
CA ASP A 105 -7.82 15.83 -2.94
C ASP A 105 -8.38 16.28 -4.30
N LYS A 106 -7.80 15.78 -5.40
CA LYS A 106 -8.25 16.11 -6.76
C LYS A 106 -9.67 15.62 -7.05
N TYR A 107 -10.03 14.43 -6.58
CA TYR A 107 -11.33 13.83 -6.88
C TYR A 107 -12.40 14.09 -5.81
N THR A 108 -12.05 14.80 -4.73
CA THR A 108 -13.02 15.29 -3.75
C THR A 108 -13.85 16.40 -4.37
N GLN A 109 -15.13 16.12 -4.66
CA GLN A 109 -16.04 17.04 -5.34
C GLN A 109 -15.59 17.43 -6.76
N ALA A 110 -15.11 16.44 -7.53
CA ALA A 110 -14.69 16.64 -8.92
C ALA A 110 -15.84 17.18 -9.80
N ASP A 111 -15.50 18.12 -10.68
CA ASP A 111 -16.38 18.54 -11.77
C ASP A 111 -16.22 17.64 -13.00
N ASP A 112 -17.06 17.85 -14.01
CA ASP A 112 -17.06 17.04 -15.24
C ASP A 112 -15.71 17.07 -15.96
N ASP A 113 -15.02 18.22 -15.96
CA ASP A 113 -13.70 18.37 -16.59
C ASP A 113 -12.64 17.55 -15.85
N THR A 114 -12.62 17.59 -14.52
CA THR A 114 -11.74 16.77 -13.67
C THR A 114 -12.01 15.29 -13.89
N MET A 115 -13.27 14.89 -14.02
CA MET A 115 -13.66 13.50 -14.28
C MET A 115 -13.17 12.97 -15.63
N MET A 116 -12.89 13.83 -16.62
CA MET A 116 -12.28 13.41 -17.89
C MET A 116 -10.80 12.99 -17.73
N GLU A 117 -10.13 13.43 -16.67
CA GLU A 117 -8.74 13.08 -16.37
C GLU A 117 -8.62 11.77 -15.57
N LEU A 118 -9.74 11.26 -15.05
CA LEU A 118 -9.79 10.12 -14.13
C LEU A 118 -9.09 8.87 -14.66
N ASP A 119 -9.33 8.51 -15.93
CA ASP A 119 -8.70 7.33 -16.53
C ASP A 119 -7.17 7.43 -16.51
N ARG A 120 -6.62 8.62 -16.79
CA ARG A 120 -5.19 8.85 -16.79
C ARG A 120 -4.63 8.76 -15.37
N ASP A 121 -5.32 9.38 -14.42
CA ASP A 121 -4.87 9.44 -13.03
C ASP A 121 -5.01 8.09 -12.33
N LEU A 122 -6.04 7.30 -12.64
CA LEU A 122 -6.16 5.92 -12.18
C LEU A 122 -5.00 5.06 -12.70
N ASN A 123 -4.62 5.20 -13.97
CA ASN A 123 -3.46 4.46 -14.50
C ASN A 123 -2.17 4.82 -13.73
N HIS A 124 -1.95 6.11 -13.46
CA HIS A 124 -0.80 6.55 -12.68
C HIS A 124 -0.86 6.05 -11.23
N LEU A 125 -2.03 6.17 -10.58
CA LEU A 125 -2.26 5.65 -9.23
C LEU A 125 -2.01 4.13 -9.17
N GLY A 126 -2.30 3.38 -10.24
CA GLY A 126 -1.98 1.97 -10.35
C GLY A 126 -0.47 1.67 -10.27
N GLU A 127 0.36 2.47 -10.95
CA GLU A 127 1.83 2.35 -10.89
C GLU A 127 2.35 2.68 -9.48
N VAL A 128 1.79 3.72 -8.88
CA VAL A 128 2.05 4.16 -7.51
C VAL A 128 1.72 3.04 -6.53
N LEU A 129 0.52 2.47 -6.59
CA LEU A 129 0.11 1.35 -5.75
C LEU A 129 0.96 0.10 -5.96
N GLU A 130 1.33 -0.23 -7.20
CA GLU A 130 2.20 -1.39 -7.46
C GLU A 130 3.57 -1.21 -6.81
N GLU A 131 4.19 -0.04 -6.96
CA GLU A 131 5.44 0.29 -6.30
C GLU A 131 5.31 0.18 -4.77
N ARG A 132 4.24 0.77 -4.20
CA ARG A 132 3.99 0.74 -2.76
C ARG A 132 3.91 -0.69 -2.25
N PHE A 133 3.13 -1.54 -2.90
CA PHE A 133 2.96 -2.92 -2.49
C PHE A 133 4.29 -3.69 -2.54
N GLU A 134 5.13 -3.46 -3.54
CA GLU A 134 6.46 -4.08 -3.61
C GLU A 134 7.39 -3.62 -2.48
N LEU A 135 7.34 -2.34 -2.10
CA LEU A 135 8.12 -1.80 -0.99
C LEU A 135 7.65 -2.39 0.35
N GLU A 136 6.34 -2.46 0.55
CA GLU A 136 5.73 -3.04 1.74
C GLU A 136 6.03 -4.55 1.86
N ASP A 137 5.99 -5.30 0.75
CA ASP A 137 6.33 -6.73 0.74
C ASP A 137 7.79 -6.97 1.15
N ARG A 138 8.70 -6.08 0.73
CA ARG A 138 10.12 -6.12 1.17
C ARG A 138 10.26 -5.83 2.65
N LEU A 139 9.48 -4.89 3.19
CA LEU A 139 9.48 -4.58 4.62
C LEU A 139 8.97 -5.75 5.45
N VAL A 140 7.85 -6.35 5.07
CA VAL A 140 7.31 -7.51 5.78
C VAL A 140 8.28 -8.68 5.72
N SER A 141 8.92 -8.92 4.57
CA SER A 141 9.96 -9.95 4.44
C SER A 141 11.18 -9.68 5.33
N ALA A 142 11.59 -8.42 5.45
CA ALA A 142 12.68 -8.03 6.35
C ALA A 142 12.32 -8.23 7.83
N LEU A 143 11.07 -7.96 8.21
CA LEU A 143 10.57 -8.17 9.57
C LEU A 143 10.50 -9.66 9.94
N ASP A 144 9.95 -10.51 9.07
CA ASP A 144 9.91 -11.98 9.27
C ASP A 144 11.33 -12.55 9.44
N LEU A 145 12.33 -11.98 8.76
CA LEU A 145 13.72 -12.35 8.93
C LEU A 145 14.28 -11.91 10.30
N VAL A 146 14.00 -10.69 10.74
CA VAL A 146 14.48 -10.17 12.04
C VAL A 146 13.86 -10.98 13.19
N ASP A 147 12.56 -11.26 13.15
CA ASP A 147 11.87 -12.05 14.17
C ASP A 147 12.45 -13.47 14.29
N ARG A 148 12.78 -14.12 13.16
CA ARG A 148 13.47 -15.43 13.14
C ARG A 148 14.87 -15.37 13.75
N LEU A 149 15.62 -14.29 13.51
CA LEU A 149 16.97 -14.10 14.05
C LEU A 149 16.95 -13.87 15.56
N ASP A 150 15.95 -13.14 16.08
CA ASP A 150 15.79 -12.88 17.52
C ASP A 150 15.23 -14.11 18.27
N THR A 151 14.42 -14.94 17.63
CA THR A 151 13.86 -16.17 18.22
C THR A 151 14.78 -17.39 18.09
N GLY A 152 15.92 -17.28 17.39
CA GLY A 152 16.89 -18.37 17.22
C GLY A 152 16.41 -19.52 16.33
N GLN A 153 15.39 -19.29 15.49
CA GLN A 153 14.90 -20.29 14.54
C GLN A 153 15.73 -20.26 13.23
N PRO A 154 16.17 -21.42 12.70
CA PRO A 154 17.00 -21.46 11.50
C PRO A 154 16.22 -21.00 10.26
N ALA A 155 16.95 -20.34 9.35
CA ALA A 155 16.46 -19.81 8.06
C ALA A 155 15.89 -20.90 7.14
#